data_AF-A0AAP0RWQ6-F1
#
_entry.id   AF-A0AAP0RWQ6-F1
#
_cell.length_a   1.000
_cell.length_b   1.000
_cell.length_c   1.000
_cell.angle_alpha   90.00
_cell.angle_beta   90.00
_cell.angle_gamma   90.00
#
_symmetry.space_group_name_H-M   'P 1'
#
loop_
_entity.id
_entity.type
_entity.pdbx_description
1 polymer ?
#
loop_
_entity_poly.entity_id
_entity_poly.type
_entity_poly.pdbx_seq_one_letter_code
_entity_poly.pdbx_strand_id
1 'polypeptide(L)'
;MHRRTCYEQEKYHPKLKAKSPKHEIEKKKVNRDMKQVIARRTLNSENHQKLDQPSLELQLEGNTHTMVSREVSDKIHELSRRMMGEELQGLSVEEIMKLEKLLEAGLSRVVETKEERLLKEISTLQEKGTQLMEGNEQLRKQMEDRPEVETNVTGQGQSSESITNICSSANLPQDYDSSDISLKLGLPFLNWI
;
A
#
# COMPACT_ATOMS: atom_id res chain seq x y z
N MET A 1 -36.37 86.83 11.87
CA MET A 1 -35.90 87.41 13.13
C MET A 1 -34.55 86.81 13.50
N HIS A 2 -33.63 87.70 13.89
CA HIS A 2 -32.51 87.52 14.83
C HIS A 2 -31.50 86.39 14.57
N ARG A 3 -30.29 86.76 14.10
CA ARG A 3 -29.13 87.22 14.90
C ARG A 3 -28.53 86.10 15.75
N ARG A 4 -27.23 85.86 15.58
CA ARG A 4 -26.17 86.13 16.59
C ARG A 4 -24.81 85.65 16.08
N THR A 5 -23.83 86.56 16.00
CA THR A 5 -22.67 86.79 16.92
C THR A 5 -21.46 85.92 16.58
N CYS A 6 -20.34 86.53 16.20
CA CYS A 6 -19.19 86.91 17.05
C CYS A 6 -18.40 85.68 17.51
N TYR A 7 -17.23 85.46 16.90
CA TYR A 7 -15.90 85.92 17.34
C TYR A 7 -15.24 84.88 18.24
N GLU A 8 -13.91 84.81 18.11
CA GLU A 8 -12.97 84.02 18.91
C GLU A 8 -12.83 82.56 18.51
N GLN A 9 -11.84 82.28 17.66
CA GLN A 9 -10.83 81.24 17.92
C GLN A 9 -9.65 81.38 16.95
N GLU A 10 -8.80 82.37 17.21
CA GLU A 10 -7.61 82.68 16.40
C GLU A 10 -6.34 81.91 16.85
N LYS A 11 -6.44 80.72 17.47
CA LYS A 11 -5.25 80.06 18.06
C LYS A 11 -4.98 78.60 17.74
N TYR A 12 -5.80 77.96 16.93
CA TYR A 12 -5.53 76.62 16.41
C TYR A 12 -5.95 76.56 14.94
N HIS A 13 -5.20 77.26 14.09
CA HIS A 13 -5.22 76.94 12.67
C HIS A 13 -4.29 75.74 12.48
N PRO A 14 -4.80 74.49 12.34
CA PRO A 14 -4.01 73.51 11.61
C PRO A 14 -3.72 74.23 10.30
N LYS A 15 -2.44 74.36 9.94
CA LYS A 15 -2.08 74.78 8.59
C LYS A 15 -2.75 73.76 7.69
N LEU A 16 -3.94 74.09 7.22
CA LEU A 16 -4.61 73.41 6.14
C LEU A 16 -3.69 73.70 4.98
N LYS A 17 -2.65 72.86 4.84
CA LYS A 17 -1.90 72.76 3.61
C LYS A 17 -2.96 72.32 2.62
N ALA A 18 -3.58 73.30 1.96
CA ALA A 18 -4.46 73.07 0.85
C ALA A 18 -3.67 72.14 -0.06
N LYS A 19 -4.16 70.89 -0.20
CA LYS A 19 -3.50 69.91 -1.05
C LYS A 19 -3.43 70.58 -2.41
N SER A 20 -2.21 70.83 -2.90
CA SER A 20 -2.02 71.54 -4.17
C SER A 20 -2.90 70.88 -5.22
N PRO A 21 -3.63 71.63 -6.06
CA PRO A 21 -4.50 71.07 -7.10
C PRO A 21 -3.79 69.99 -7.93
N LYS A 22 -2.47 70.14 -8.12
CA LYS A 22 -1.59 69.16 -8.77
C LYS A 22 -1.64 67.78 -8.13
N HIS A 23 -1.53 67.70 -6.80
CA HIS A 23 -1.52 66.44 -6.06
C HIS A 23 -2.91 65.77 -6.01
N GLU A 24 -3.99 66.54 -6.08
CA GLU A 24 -5.34 65.98 -6.15
C GLU A 24 -5.69 65.48 -7.56
N ILE A 25 -5.23 66.19 -8.61
CA ILE A 25 -5.32 65.73 -10.01
C ILE A 25 -4.53 64.44 -10.19
N GLU A 26 -3.30 64.37 -9.66
CA GLU A 26 -2.47 63.18 -9.72
C GLU A 26 -3.10 62.00 -8.99
N LYS A 27 -3.68 62.20 -7.80
CA LYS A 27 -4.44 61.16 -7.08
C LYS A 27 -5.68 60.70 -7.84
N LYS A 28 -6.44 61.61 -8.46
CA LYS A 28 -7.59 61.27 -9.30
C LYS A 28 -7.17 60.51 -10.56
N LYS A 29 -6.01 60.85 -11.13
CA LYS A 29 -5.39 60.14 -12.26
C LYS A 29 -4.98 58.73 -11.85
N VAL A 30 -4.21 58.58 -10.77
CA VAL A 30 -3.79 57.27 -10.25
C VAL A 30 -5.00 56.41 -9.86
N ASN A 31 -6.07 57.00 -9.29
CA ASN A 31 -7.30 56.25 -9.00
C ASN A 31 -8.01 55.78 -10.27
N ARG A 32 -8.04 56.61 -11.32
CA ARG A 32 -8.59 56.24 -12.63
C ARG A 32 -7.75 55.14 -13.28
N ASP A 33 -6.43 55.27 -13.25
CA ASP A 33 -5.48 54.30 -13.81
C ASP A 33 -5.60 52.96 -13.07
N MET A 34 -5.63 52.99 -11.73
CA MET A 34 -5.81 51.81 -10.90
C MET A 34 -7.16 51.12 -11.15
N LYS A 35 -8.24 51.89 -11.25
CA LYS A 35 -9.56 51.35 -11.61
C LYS A 35 -9.56 50.72 -13.01
N GLN A 36 -8.85 51.32 -13.97
CA GLN A 36 -8.72 50.77 -15.31
C GLN A 36 -7.92 49.46 -15.31
N VAL A 37 -6.84 49.38 -14.53
CA VAL A 37 -6.04 48.15 -14.37
C VAL A 37 -6.87 47.03 -13.72
N ILE A 38 -7.65 47.35 -12.67
CA ILE A 38 -8.53 46.38 -12.02
C ILE A 38 -9.62 45.93 -12.99
N ALA A 39 -10.31 46.85 -13.68
CA ALA A 39 -11.34 46.50 -14.66
C ALA A 39 -10.80 45.61 -15.78
N ARG A 40 -9.59 45.91 -16.30
CA ARG A 40 -8.92 45.05 -17.29
C ARG A 40 -8.65 43.65 -16.74
N ARG A 41 -8.19 43.54 -15.48
CA ARG A 41 -7.96 42.22 -14.85
C ARG A 41 -9.25 41.45 -14.62
N THR A 42 -10.32 42.11 -14.18
CA THR A 42 -11.63 41.47 -13.98
C THR A 42 -12.20 40.95 -15.29
N LEU A 43 -12.18 41.78 -16.35
CA LEU A 43 -12.61 41.34 -17.69
C LEU A 43 -11.73 40.20 -18.21
N ASN A 44 -10.42 40.26 -18.00
CA ASN A 44 -9.54 39.16 -18.42
C ASN A 44 -9.79 37.89 -17.61
N SER A 45 -10.09 38.01 -16.31
CA SER A 45 -10.42 36.88 -15.43
C SER A 45 -11.70 36.16 -15.84
N GLU A 46 -12.75 36.90 -16.22
CA GLU A 46 -14.01 36.34 -16.74
C GLU A 46 -13.80 35.64 -18.09
N ASN A 47 -12.87 36.16 -18.91
CA ASN A 47 -12.46 35.49 -20.16
C ASN A 47 -11.58 34.26 -19.90
N HIS A 48 -10.72 34.27 -18.88
CA HIS A 48 -9.89 33.12 -18.48
C HIS A 48 -10.72 31.97 -17.91
N GLN A 49 -11.83 32.25 -17.20
CA GLN A 49 -12.77 31.20 -16.78
C GLN A 49 -13.44 30.47 -17.96
N LYS A 50 -13.54 31.09 -19.14
CA LYS A 50 -13.96 30.43 -20.39
C LYS A 50 -12.83 29.69 -21.10
N LEU A 51 -11.57 30.06 -20.86
CA LEU A 51 -10.38 29.40 -21.42
C LEU A 51 -9.92 28.18 -20.60
N ASP A 52 -10.47 28.00 -19.41
CA ASP A 52 -10.29 26.79 -18.58
C ASP A 52 -11.16 25.61 -19.07
N GLN A 53 -11.93 25.83 -20.16
CA GLN A 53 -12.49 24.71 -20.92
C GLN A 53 -11.34 24.02 -21.66
N PRO A 54 -11.13 22.71 -21.45
CA PRO A 54 -10.16 21.97 -22.26
C PRO A 54 -10.50 22.21 -23.73
N SER A 55 -9.50 22.52 -24.56
CA SER A 55 -9.74 22.78 -25.98
C SER A 55 -10.49 21.59 -26.59
N LEU A 56 -11.35 21.83 -27.58
CA LEU A 56 -12.14 20.76 -28.22
C LEU A 56 -11.25 19.61 -28.72
N GLU A 57 -10.02 19.93 -29.12
CA GLU A 57 -8.98 18.98 -29.49
C GLU A 57 -8.52 18.11 -28.31
N LEU A 58 -8.21 18.71 -27.15
CA LEU A 58 -7.85 18.00 -25.91
C LEU A 58 -9.00 17.14 -25.36
N GLN A 59 -10.25 17.63 -25.46
CA GLN A 59 -11.43 16.84 -25.08
C GLN A 59 -11.64 15.66 -26.01
N LEU A 60 -11.48 15.87 -27.33
CA LEU A 60 -11.58 14.80 -28.31
C LEU A 60 -10.49 13.75 -28.10
N GLU A 61 -9.25 14.18 -27.85
CA GLU A 61 -8.12 13.29 -27.59
C GLU A 61 -8.26 12.51 -26.28
N GLY A 62 -8.77 13.14 -25.22
CA GLY A 62 -9.13 12.44 -23.98
C GLY A 62 -10.24 11.40 -24.20
N ASN A 63 -11.26 11.75 -24.99
CA ASN A 63 -12.35 10.83 -25.33
C ASN A 63 -11.88 9.67 -26.22
N THR A 64 -11.01 9.91 -27.21
CA THR A 64 -10.44 8.83 -28.02
C THR A 64 -9.55 7.92 -27.18
N HIS A 65 -8.72 8.48 -26.30
CA HIS A 65 -7.89 7.68 -25.40
C HIS A 65 -8.72 6.77 -24.49
N THR A 66 -9.77 7.31 -23.86
CA THR A 66 -10.66 6.52 -23.01
C THR A 66 -11.40 5.42 -23.78
N MET A 67 -11.83 5.71 -25.01
CA MET A 67 -12.48 4.72 -25.88
C MET A 67 -11.52 3.59 -26.28
N VAL A 68 -10.31 3.93 -26.73
CA VAL A 68 -9.29 2.94 -27.11
C VAL A 68 -8.88 2.10 -25.91
N SER A 69 -8.67 2.73 -24.74
CA SER A 69 -8.33 2.01 -23.51
C SER A 69 -9.42 1.01 -23.11
N ARG A 70 -10.69 1.42 -23.23
CA ARG A 70 -11.83 0.52 -23.01
C ARG A 70 -11.84 -0.64 -24.01
N GLU A 71 -11.67 -0.38 -25.30
CA GLU A 71 -11.65 -1.42 -26.33
C GLU A 71 -10.52 -2.43 -26.10
N VAL A 72 -9.33 -1.95 -25.71
CA VAL A 72 -8.21 -2.82 -25.33
C VAL A 72 -8.56 -3.69 -24.12
N SER A 73 -9.17 -3.11 -23.08
CA SER A 73 -9.59 -3.87 -21.90
C SER A 73 -10.64 -4.92 -22.26
N ASP A 74 -11.65 -4.55 -23.05
CA ASP A 74 -12.70 -5.45 -23.51
C ASP A 74 -12.10 -6.60 -24.33
N LYS A 75 -11.11 -6.30 -25.20
CA LYS A 75 -10.44 -7.31 -26.00
C LYS A 75 -9.55 -8.24 -25.19
N ILE A 76 -8.86 -7.72 -24.18
CA ILE A 76 -8.07 -8.53 -23.23
C ILE A 76 -9.00 -9.46 -22.45
N HIS A 77 -10.15 -8.98 -21.98
CA HIS A 77 -11.14 -9.80 -21.29
C HIS A 77 -11.71 -10.91 -22.19
N GLU A 78 -12.08 -10.58 -23.42
CA GLU A 78 -12.53 -11.56 -24.42
C GLU A 78 -11.45 -12.62 -24.69
N LEU A 79 -10.20 -12.20 -24.90
CA LEU A 79 -9.10 -13.13 -25.12
C LEU A 79 -8.86 -14.01 -23.90
N SER A 80 -8.94 -13.45 -22.68
CA SER A 80 -8.80 -14.21 -21.44
C SER A 80 -9.85 -15.31 -21.33
N ARG A 81 -11.12 -15.02 -21.62
CA ARG A 81 -12.19 -16.04 -21.62
C ARG A 81 -11.91 -17.13 -22.65
N ARG A 82 -11.47 -16.75 -23.86
CA ARG A 82 -11.07 -17.71 -24.89
C ARG A 82 -9.89 -18.59 -24.50
N MET A 83 -8.88 -18.01 -23.85
CA MET A 83 -7.74 -18.77 -23.33
C MET A 83 -8.13 -19.74 -22.20
N MET A 84 -9.25 -19.48 -21.50
CA MET A 84 -9.86 -20.39 -20.52
C MET A 84 -10.75 -21.47 -21.17
N GLY A 85 -10.91 -21.45 -22.49
CA GLY A 85 -11.75 -22.39 -23.23
C GLY A 85 -13.22 -21.97 -23.33
N GLU A 86 -13.55 -20.73 -22.97
CA GLU A 86 -14.89 -20.15 -23.08
C GLU A 86 -15.06 -19.40 -24.42
N GLU A 87 -16.30 -19.19 -24.87
CA GLU A 87 -16.60 -18.36 -26.07
C GLU A 87 -15.80 -18.72 -27.34
N LEU A 88 -15.53 -20.01 -27.55
CA LEU A 88 -14.80 -20.51 -28.73
C LEU A 88 -15.68 -20.62 -29.99
N GLN A 89 -17.00 -20.46 -29.84
CA GLN A 89 -17.93 -20.53 -30.96
C GLN A 89 -17.63 -19.42 -31.98
N GLY A 90 -17.61 -19.77 -33.26
CA GLY A 90 -17.34 -18.83 -34.35
C GLY A 90 -15.86 -18.64 -34.67
N LEU A 91 -14.94 -19.24 -33.91
CA LEU A 91 -13.53 -19.33 -34.29
C LEU A 91 -13.33 -20.41 -35.36
N SER A 92 -12.43 -20.13 -36.29
CA SER A 92 -11.92 -21.13 -37.23
C SER A 92 -10.95 -22.09 -36.52
N VAL A 93 -10.75 -23.28 -37.12
CA VAL A 93 -9.78 -24.26 -36.62
C VAL A 93 -8.38 -23.66 -36.49
N GLU A 94 -7.96 -22.83 -37.44
CA GLU A 94 -6.66 -22.15 -37.41
C GLU A 94 -6.52 -21.19 -36.20
N GLU A 95 -7.60 -20.46 -35.86
CA GLU A 95 -7.59 -19.57 -34.69
C GLU A 95 -7.55 -20.35 -33.38
N ILE A 96 -8.28 -21.47 -33.29
CA ILE A 96 -8.22 -22.36 -32.13
C ILE A 96 -6.81 -22.94 -31.98
N MET A 97 -6.20 -23.44 -33.06
CA MET A 97 -4.83 -23.95 -33.02
C MET A 97 -3.81 -22.89 -32.58
N LYS A 98 -4.01 -21.61 -32.95
CA LYS A 98 -3.16 -20.51 -32.46
C LYS A 98 -3.34 -20.28 -30.97
N LEU A 99 -4.57 -20.32 -30.46
CA LEU A 99 -4.85 -20.21 -29.02
C LEU A 99 -4.19 -21.36 -28.25
N GLU A 100 -4.32 -22.59 -28.74
CA GLU A 100 -3.71 -23.78 -28.13
C GLU A 100 -2.18 -23.66 -28.06
N LYS A 101 -1.53 -23.27 -29.17
CA LYS A 101 -0.07 -23.05 -29.19
C LYS A 101 0.39 -21.98 -28.21
N LEU A 102 -0.37 -20.88 -28.08
CA LEU A 102 -0.07 -19.82 -27.12
C LEU A 102 -0.22 -20.31 -25.68
N LEU A 103 -1.27 -21.08 -25.40
CA LEU A 103 -1.53 -21.65 -24.09
C LEU A 103 -0.44 -22.67 -23.71
N GLU A 104 -0.09 -23.56 -24.64
CA GLU A 104 0.97 -24.56 -24.47
C GLU A 104 2.32 -23.89 -24.19
N ALA A 105 2.72 -22.90 -24.99
CA ALA A 105 3.97 -22.16 -24.78
C ALA A 105 3.99 -21.42 -23.42
N GLY A 106 2.86 -20.84 -23.03
CA GLY A 106 2.71 -20.18 -21.73
C GLY A 106 2.83 -21.16 -20.56
N LEU A 107 2.16 -22.31 -20.67
CA LEU A 107 2.18 -23.35 -19.66
C LEU A 107 3.56 -23.98 -19.51
N SER A 108 4.24 -24.30 -20.61
CA SER A 108 5.61 -24.83 -20.60
C SER A 108 6.54 -23.90 -19.83
N ARG A 109 6.50 -22.59 -20.12
CA ARG A 109 7.31 -21.60 -19.37
C ARG A 109 6.98 -21.57 -17.88
N VAL A 110 5.71 -21.70 -17.50
CA VAL A 110 5.29 -21.73 -16.09
C VAL A 110 5.82 -22.98 -15.40
N VAL A 111 5.75 -24.14 -16.06
CA VAL A 111 6.27 -25.41 -15.54
C VAL A 111 7.77 -25.31 -15.35
N GLU A 112 8.52 -24.92 -16.38
CA GLU A 112 9.98 -24.76 -16.34
C GLU A 112 10.42 -23.84 -15.20
N THR A 113 9.76 -22.69 -15.06
CA THR A 113 10.08 -21.72 -13.99
C THR A 113 9.82 -22.29 -12.59
N LYS A 114 8.73 -23.07 -12.44
CA LYS A 114 8.41 -23.72 -11.17
C LYS A 114 9.40 -24.85 -10.85
N GLU A 115 9.76 -25.66 -11.84
CA GLU A 115 10.74 -26.72 -11.69
C GLU A 115 12.10 -26.17 -11.29
N GLU A 116 12.59 -25.14 -11.97
CA GLU A 116 13.85 -24.47 -11.62
C GLU A 116 13.84 -23.98 -10.15
N ARG A 117 12.75 -23.32 -9.74
CA ARG A 117 12.60 -22.84 -8.36
C ARG A 117 12.60 -23.98 -7.35
N LEU A 118 11.89 -25.06 -7.63
CA LEU A 118 11.80 -26.23 -6.74
C LEU A 118 13.14 -26.94 -6.63
N LEU A 119 13.84 -27.17 -7.74
CA LEU A 119 15.16 -27.80 -7.77
C LEU A 119 16.18 -26.97 -6.97
N LYS A 120 16.12 -25.65 -7.10
CA LYS A 120 16.96 -24.74 -6.31
C LYS A 120 16.69 -24.90 -4.81
N GLU A 121 15.42 -24.94 -4.40
CA GLU A 121 15.06 -25.11 -2.99
C GLU A 121 15.45 -26.50 -2.44
N ILE A 122 15.31 -27.55 -3.25
CA ILE A 122 15.78 -28.89 -2.88
C ILE A 122 17.29 -28.86 -2.64
N SER A 123 18.06 -28.26 -3.55
CA SER A 123 19.52 -28.16 -3.42
C SER A 123 19.95 -27.40 -2.17
N THR A 124 19.30 -26.27 -1.85
CA THR A 124 19.63 -25.47 -0.67
C THR A 124 19.31 -26.22 0.62
N LEU A 125 18.19 -26.96 0.66
CA LEU A 125 17.81 -27.77 1.82
C LEU A 125 18.74 -28.97 1.99
N GLN A 126 19.15 -29.63 0.90
CA GLN A 126 20.11 -30.72 0.95
C GLN A 126 21.45 -30.26 1.50
N GLU A 127 21.97 -29.12 1.05
CA GLU A 127 23.22 -28.54 1.56
C GLU A 127 23.14 -28.22 3.06
N LYS A 128 22.05 -27.59 3.50
CA LYS A 128 21.81 -27.34 4.93
C LYS A 128 21.72 -28.64 5.72
N GLY A 129 21.05 -29.66 5.19
CA GLY A 129 20.96 -30.98 5.79
C GLY A 129 22.34 -31.61 5.98
N THR A 130 23.22 -31.53 4.97
CA THR A 130 24.59 -32.05 5.07
C THR A 130 25.42 -31.30 6.11
N GLN A 131 25.33 -29.96 6.14
CA GLN A 131 26.05 -29.14 7.13
C GLN A 131 25.60 -29.44 8.57
N LEU A 132 24.29 -29.61 8.78
CA LEU A 132 23.75 -29.97 10.09
C LEU A 132 24.16 -31.37 10.53
N MET A 133 24.16 -32.33 9.62
CA MET A 133 24.60 -33.69 9.91
C MET A 133 26.08 -33.75 10.30
N GLU A 134 26.94 -33.02 9.58
CA GLU A 134 28.36 -32.90 9.90
C GLU A 134 28.59 -32.19 11.25
N GLY A 135 27.88 -31.08 11.50
CA GLY A 135 27.95 -30.37 12.78
C GLY A 135 27.50 -31.24 13.96
N ASN A 136 26.39 -31.97 13.82
CA ASN A 136 25.90 -32.90 14.84
C ASN A 136 26.87 -34.05 15.10
N GLU A 137 27.50 -34.58 14.05
CA GLU A 137 28.55 -35.60 14.18
C GLU A 137 29.74 -35.09 15.00
N GLN A 138 30.20 -33.87 14.69
CA GLN A 138 31.32 -33.25 15.39
C GLN A 138 31.00 -32.98 16.87
N LEU A 139 29.78 -32.52 17.17
CA LEU A 139 29.32 -32.32 18.55
C LEU A 139 29.22 -33.63 19.31
N ARG A 140 28.73 -34.71 18.69
CA ARG A 140 28.67 -36.03 19.32
C ARG A 140 30.06 -36.54 19.72
N LYS A 141 31.05 -36.38 18.82
CA LYS A 141 32.45 -36.71 19.13
C LYS A 141 33.00 -35.87 20.29
N GLN A 142 32.73 -34.57 20.32
CA GLN A 142 33.15 -33.71 21.43
C GLN A 142 32.51 -34.08 22.78
N MET A 143 31.27 -34.57 22.77
CA MET A 143 30.61 -35.05 23.99
C MET A 143 31.23 -36.36 24.49
N GLU A 144 31.62 -37.25 23.58
CA GLU A 144 32.25 -38.53 23.88
C GLU A 144 33.71 -38.37 24.35
N ASP A 145 34.45 -37.40 23.78
CA ASP A 145 35.82 -37.07 24.16
C ASP A 145 35.93 -36.22 25.45
N ARG A 146 34.80 -35.87 26.08
CA ARG A 146 34.81 -35.11 27.33
C ARG A 146 35.08 -36.08 28.49
N PRO A 147 36.17 -35.90 29.26
CA PRO A 147 36.45 -36.79 30.38
C PRO A 147 35.32 -36.70 31.41
N GLU A 148 34.78 -37.86 31.76
CA GLU A 148 33.87 -38.03 32.89
C GLU A 148 34.61 -37.50 34.13
N VAL A 149 34.21 -36.32 34.60
CA VAL A 149 34.65 -35.86 35.93
C VAL A 149 33.94 -36.78 36.91
N GLU A 150 34.65 -37.84 37.30
CA GLU A 150 34.38 -38.63 38.48
C GLU A 150 34.21 -37.68 39.69
N THR A 151 32.96 -37.34 40.02
CA THR A 151 32.61 -37.07 41.40
C THR A 151 32.55 -38.41 42.13
N ASN A 152 33.71 -38.88 42.54
CA ASN A 152 33.88 -39.95 43.50
C ASN A 152 33.21 -39.57 44.83
N VAL A 153 32.01 -40.09 45.09
CA VAL A 153 31.51 -40.34 46.45
C VAL A 153 31.01 -41.78 46.49
N THR A 154 31.95 -42.71 46.63
CA THR A 154 31.64 -44.05 47.14
C THR A 154 31.75 -44.00 48.66
N GLY A 155 30.64 -44.26 49.36
CA GLY A 155 30.70 -44.64 50.76
C GLY A 155 29.44 -44.38 51.57
N GLN A 156 28.72 -45.47 51.82
CA GLN A 156 27.95 -45.72 53.05
C GLN A 156 26.48 -45.33 53.05
N GLY A 157 25.63 -46.36 52.96
CA GLY A 157 24.21 -46.26 53.21
C GLY A 157 23.91 -45.83 54.63
N GLN A 158 23.07 -44.80 54.76
CA GLN A 158 22.01 -44.74 55.76
C GLN A 158 20.76 -44.19 55.07
N SER A 159 19.87 -45.13 54.73
CA SER A 159 18.49 -44.87 54.37
C SER A 159 17.66 -45.01 55.64
N SER A 160 16.98 -43.92 56.04
CA SER A 160 15.93 -43.73 57.09
C SER A 160 16.06 -42.27 57.59
N GLU A 161 15.08 -41.37 57.69
CA GLU A 161 13.61 -41.42 57.82
C GLU A 161 12.99 -40.04 57.49
N SER A 162 11.73 -40.05 57.00
CA SER A 162 10.56 -39.14 57.13
C SER A 162 10.72 -37.61 57.36
N ILE A 163 9.88 -36.74 56.78
CA ILE A 163 8.47 -36.52 57.18
C ILE A 163 7.53 -36.56 55.98
N THR A 164 6.70 -37.60 55.96
CA THR A 164 5.42 -37.64 55.27
C THR A 164 4.45 -36.73 56.04
N ASN A 165 3.86 -35.72 55.40
CA ASN A 165 2.61 -35.14 55.87
C ASN A 165 1.47 -35.57 54.94
N ILE A 166 0.86 -36.68 55.36
CA ILE A 166 -0.55 -37.04 55.24
C ILE A 166 -1.11 -37.28 53.82
N CYS A 167 -1.15 -38.57 53.54
CA CYS A 167 -2.14 -39.30 52.75
C CYS A 167 -3.59 -38.83 52.95
N SER A 168 -4.35 -38.74 51.87
CA SER A 168 -5.69 -39.35 51.83
C SER A 168 -6.01 -39.82 50.41
N SER A 169 -5.89 -41.14 50.27
CA SER A 169 -6.50 -41.99 49.26
C SER A 169 -7.91 -41.55 48.86
N ALA A 170 -8.15 -41.39 47.56
CA ALA A 170 -9.34 -41.94 46.91
C ALA A 170 -9.10 -42.05 45.40
N ASN A 171 -9.29 -43.26 44.90
CA ASN A 171 -9.25 -43.66 43.49
C ASN A 171 -10.15 -42.79 42.61
N LEU A 172 -9.69 -42.41 41.41
CA LEU A 172 -10.54 -42.38 40.22
C LEU A 172 -9.67 -42.41 38.94
N PRO A 173 -9.81 -43.44 38.08
CA PRO A 173 -9.35 -43.38 36.70
C PRO A 173 -10.50 -42.82 35.86
N GLN A 174 -10.40 -41.57 35.38
CA GLN A 174 -11.37 -41.12 34.38
C GLN A 174 -10.86 -39.98 33.52
N ASP A 175 -10.93 -40.25 32.21
CA ASP A 175 -10.97 -39.36 31.07
C ASP A 175 -11.05 -37.86 31.38
N TYR A 176 -10.06 -37.12 30.87
CA TYR A 176 -10.28 -35.75 30.46
C TYR A 176 -9.54 -35.50 29.15
N ASP A 177 -10.22 -35.89 28.08
CA ASP A 177 -10.25 -35.20 26.80
C ASP A 177 -10.35 -33.69 27.02
N SER A 178 -9.27 -32.95 26.75
CA SER A 178 -9.32 -31.55 26.35
C SER A 178 -7.91 -31.04 26.11
N SER A 179 -7.52 -30.96 24.84
CA SER A 179 -6.93 -29.75 24.25
C SER A 179 -6.69 -29.96 22.76
N ASP A 180 -7.78 -30.02 21.99
CA ASP A 180 -7.76 -29.72 20.56
C ASP A 180 -7.47 -28.23 20.37
N ILE A 181 -6.21 -27.88 20.14
CA ILE A 181 -5.84 -26.56 19.60
C ILE A 181 -5.63 -26.70 18.10
N SER A 182 -6.69 -27.06 17.38
CA SER A 182 -6.66 -27.06 15.90
C SER A 182 -7.23 -25.74 15.39
N LEU A 183 -6.35 -24.83 14.95
CA LEU A 183 -6.75 -23.63 14.22
C LEU A 183 -6.76 -23.93 12.71
N LYS A 184 -7.94 -24.19 12.16
CA LYS A 184 -8.14 -24.34 10.72
C LYS A 184 -8.36 -22.97 10.08
N LEU A 185 -7.29 -22.35 9.57
CA LEU A 185 -7.38 -21.18 8.69
C LEU A 185 -7.83 -21.64 7.30
N GLY A 186 -9.14 -21.64 7.08
CA GLY A 186 -9.72 -21.80 5.75
C GLY A 186 -9.44 -20.56 4.91
N LEU A 187 -8.87 -20.74 3.72
CA LEU A 187 -8.79 -19.71 2.70
C LEU A 187 -10.23 -19.31 2.29
N PRO A 188 -10.56 -18.01 2.18
CA PRO A 188 -11.79 -17.63 1.51
C PRO A 188 -11.68 -18.07 0.05
N PHE A 189 -12.63 -18.91 -0.34
CA PHE A 189 -12.85 -19.39 -1.69
C PHE A 189 -12.69 -18.25 -2.71
N LEU A 190 -11.83 -18.49 -3.71
CA LEU A 190 -11.87 -17.76 -4.98
C LEU A 190 -13.18 -18.15 -5.67
N ASN A 191 -14.25 -17.40 -5.38
CA ASN A 191 -15.41 -17.36 -6.26
C ASN A 191 -15.01 -16.54 -7.49
N TRP A 192 -14.69 -17.24 -8.57
CA TRP A 192 -14.71 -16.66 -9.90
C TRP A 192 -15.99 -17.14 -10.59
N ILE A 193 -16.86 -16.19 -10.91
CA ILE A 193 -17.92 -16.25 -11.92
C ILE A 193 -17.59 -15.12 -12.89
#